data_AF-A0A3B9QV04-F1
#
_entry.id   AF-A0A3B9QV04-F1
#
_cell.length_a   1.000
_cell.length_b   1.000
_cell.length_c   1.000
_cell.angle_alpha   90.00
_cell.angle_beta   90.00
_cell.angle_gamma   90.00
#
_symmetry.space_group_name_H-M   'P 1'
#
loop_
_entity.id
_entity.type
_entity.pdbx_description
1 polymer ?
#
loop_
_entity_poly.entity_id
_entity_poly.type
_entity_poly.pdbx_seq_one_letter_code
_entity_poly.pdbx_strand_id
1 'polypeptide(L)'
;MSGTAGSPARPERRLLLIRHGQTEFNKAGRMQGQLDTPLSDADRDEAIRVAEGLADWPIGTVVSSDLERAVDTAAALAGALFAE
;
A
#
# COMPACT_ATOMS: atom_id res chain seq x y z
N MET A 1 -50.32 -5.96 -2.41
CA MET A 1 -49.10 -5.94 -1.59
C MET A 1 -47.93 -6.25 -2.52
N SER A 2 -47.23 -5.21 -2.99
CA SER A 2 -46.08 -5.36 -3.90
C SER A 2 -44.82 -5.24 -3.05
N GLY A 3 -44.13 -6.37 -2.84
CA GLY A 3 -42.85 -6.41 -2.14
C GLY A 3 -41.74 -5.97 -3.09
N THR A 4 -41.18 -4.80 -2.86
CA THR A 4 -39.90 -4.40 -3.44
C THR A 4 -38.80 -5.23 -2.79
N ALA A 5 -38.35 -6.28 -3.47
CA ALA A 5 -37.13 -6.98 -3.10
C ALA A 5 -35.98 -5.96 -3.07
N GLY A 6 -35.40 -5.73 -1.89
CA GLY A 6 -34.25 -4.86 -1.73
C GLY A 6 -33.10 -5.37 -2.59
N SER A 7 -32.51 -4.50 -3.40
CA SER A 7 -31.29 -4.80 -4.15
C SER A 7 -30.22 -5.33 -3.17
N PRO A 8 -29.52 -6.43 -3.48
CA PRO A 8 -28.50 -6.95 -2.57
C PRO A 8 -27.47 -5.85 -2.28
N ALA A 9 -27.19 -5.62 -0.99
CA ALA A 9 -26.16 -4.67 -0.57
C ALA A 9 -24.85 -5.02 -1.31
N ARG A 10 -24.31 -4.05 -2.04
CA ARG A 10 -23.04 -4.22 -2.76
C ARG A 10 -21.98 -4.60 -1.72
N PRO A 11 -21.16 -5.65 -1.94
CA PRO A 11 -20.18 -6.07 -0.94
C PRO A 11 -19.32 -4.88 -0.54
N GLU A 12 -19.15 -4.68 0.77
CA GLU A 12 -18.34 -3.58 1.29
C GLU A 12 -16.92 -3.72 0.77
N ARG A 13 -16.47 -2.72 -0.01
CA ARG A 13 -15.10 -2.65 -0.51
C ARG A 13 -14.31 -1.73 0.40
N ARG A 14 -13.22 -2.23 0.96
CA ARG A 14 -12.31 -1.44 1.79
C ARG A 14 -11.06 -1.11 0.99
N LEU A 15 -10.68 0.17 1.00
CA LEU A 15 -9.44 0.67 0.42
C LEU A 15 -8.49 1.05 1.56
N LEU A 16 -7.29 0.46 1.57
CA LEU A 16 -6.22 0.83 2.49
C LEU A 16 -5.28 1.81 1.77
N LEU A 17 -5.08 2.99 2.36
CA LEU A 17 -4.16 3.99 1.83
C LEU A 17 -2.86 3.95 2.64
N ILE A 18 -1.80 3.48 2.01
CA ILE A 18 -0.47 3.39 2.60
C ILE A 18 0.41 4.43 1.93
N ARG A 19 1.07 5.27 2.74
CA ARG A 19 2.10 6.18 2.24
C ARG A 19 3.36 5.38 1.92
N HIS A 20 4.04 5.71 0.82
CA HIS A 20 5.35 5.12 0.51
C HIS A 20 6.34 5.30 1.69
N GLY A 21 7.31 4.39 1.81
CA GLY A 21 8.39 4.47 2.80
C GLY A 21 9.16 5.80 2.70
N GLN A 22 9.94 6.14 3.72
CA GLN A 22 10.71 7.37 3.66
C GLN A 22 11.75 7.32 2.53
N THR A 23 12.35 8.47 2.23
CA THR A 23 13.46 8.58 1.29
C THR A 23 14.55 9.37 1.98
N GLU A 24 15.79 9.29 1.50
CA GLU A 24 16.89 10.10 2.03
C GLU A 24 16.60 11.62 1.96
N PHE A 25 15.76 12.05 1.01
CA PHE A 25 15.27 13.43 0.92
C PHE A 25 14.33 13.78 2.07
N ASN A 26 13.39 12.89 2.42
CA ASN A 26 12.50 13.09 3.57
C ASN A 26 13.30 13.13 4.88
N LYS A 27 14.28 12.25 5.07
CA LYS A 27 15.17 12.27 6.24
C LYS A 27 15.97 13.57 6.35
N ALA A 28 16.41 14.11 5.21
CA ALA A 28 17.11 15.39 5.14
C ALA A 28 16.19 16.64 5.20
N GLY A 29 14.87 16.46 5.37
CA GLY A 29 13.90 17.55 5.41
C GLY A 29 13.78 18.33 4.09
N ARG A 30 14.19 17.73 2.97
CA ARG A 30 14.20 18.38 1.65
C ARG A 30 12.87 18.14 0.93
N MET A 31 12.33 19.18 0.31
CA MET A 31 11.17 19.04 -0.59
C MET A 31 11.58 18.24 -1.83
N GLN A 32 11.01 17.04 -1.98
CA GLN A 32 11.34 16.12 -3.07
C GLN A 32 10.52 16.39 -4.36
N GLY A 33 9.29 16.90 -4.26
CA GLY A 33 8.44 17.13 -5.44
C GLY A 33 8.20 15.84 -6.25
N GLN A 34 8.45 15.91 -7.56
CA GLN A 34 8.39 14.77 -8.49
C GLN A 34 9.74 14.10 -8.72
N LEU A 35 10.82 14.47 -8.01
CA LEU A 35 12.08 13.73 -8.13
C LEU A 35 11.89 12.31 -7.62
N ASP A 36 12.18 11.35 -8.48
CA ASP A 36 12.27 9.95 -8.09
C ASP A 36 13.59 9.72 -7.37
N THR A 37 13.49 9.36 -6.10
CA THR A 37 14.61 8.81 -5.36
C THR A 37 14.21 7.42 -4.87
N PRO A 38 15.12 6.45 -4.98
CA PRO A 38 14.85 5.08 -4.57
C PRO A 38 14.57 5.00 -3.07
N LEU A 39 13.85 3.95 -2.67
CA LEU A 39 13.67 3.63 -1.25
C LEU A 39 15.02 3.31 -0.60
N SER A 40 15.23 3.73 0.66
CA SER A 40 16.38 3.22 1.43
C SER A 40 16.11 1.81 1.91
N ASP A 41 17.16 1.03 2.20
CA ASP A 41 17.00 -0.34 2.71
C ASP A 41 16.17 -0.39 4.01
N ALA A 42 16.32 0.62 4.87
CA ALA A 42 15.54 0.77 6.10
C ALA A 42 14.02 0.93 5.85
N ASP A 43 13.63 1.45 4.69
CA ASP A 43 12.25 1.67 4.30
C ASP A 43 11.62 0.39 3.71
N ARG A 44 12.43 -0.51 3.13
CA ARG A 44 11.96 -1.86 2.74
C ARG A 44 11.56 -2.66 3.97
N ASP A 45 12.35 -2.58 5.04
CA ASP A 45 12.02 -3.23 6.32
C ASP A 45 10.74 -2.65 6.95
N GLU A 46 10.49 -1.34 6.77
CA GLU A 46 9.23 -0.72 7.22
C GLU A 46 8.03 -1.26 6.43
N ALA A 47 8.15 -1.37 5.10
CA ALA A 47 7.11 -1.95 4.27
C ALA A 47 6.80 -3.41 4.67
N ILE A 48 7.81 -4.20 5.01
CA ILE A 48 7.63 -5.58 5.49
C ILE A 48 6.86 -5.60 6.82
N ARG A 49 7.23 -4.74 7.79
CA ARG A 49 6.49 -4.66 9.08
C ARG A 49 5.03 -4.23 8.90
N VAL A 50 4.76 -3.37 7.92
CA VAL A 50 3.38 -3.00 7.57
C VAL A 50 2.63 -4.21 7.02
N ALA A 51 3.25 -5.02 6.15
CA ALA A 51 2.65 -6.26 5.65
C ALA A 51 2.35 -7.26 6.77
N GLU A 52 3.27 -7.44 7.72
CA GLU A 52 3.06 -8.31 8.89
C GLU A 52 1.84 -7.86 9.71
N GLY A 53 1.68 -6.55 9.94
CA GLY A 53 0.51 -6.00 10.62
C GLY A 53 -0.81 -6.12 9.84
N LEU A 54 -0.73 -6.45 8.54
CA LEU A 54 -1.86 -6.63 7.64
C LEU A 54 -2.11 -8.11 7.31
N ALA A 55 -1.38 -9.06 7.88
CA ALA A 55 -1.45 -10.48 7.52
C ALA A 55 -2.86 -11.09 7.62
N ASP A 56 -3.66 -10.67 8.62
CA ASP A 56 -5.02 -11.17 8.82
C ASP A 56 -6.09 -10.43 7.97
N TRP A 57 -5.69 -9.44 7.17
CA TRP A 57 -6.61 -8.69 6.33
C TRP A 57 -6.83 -9.40 4.99
N PRO A 58 -8.06 -9.42 4.45
CA PRO A 58 -8.37 -10.07 3.18
C PRO A 58 -7.93 -9.19 1.99
N ILE A 59 -6.64 -8.88 1.90
CA ILE A 59 -6.05 -8.06 0.83
C ILE A 59 -5.89 -8.94 -0.41
N GLY A 60 -6.60 -8.61 -1.48
CA GLY A 60 -6.48 -9.32 -2.76
C GLY A 60 -5.65 -8.58 -3.81
N THR A 61 -5.29 -7.32 -3.58
CA THR A 61 -4.60 -6.48 -4.58
C THR A 61 -3.81 -5.37 -3.91
N VAL A 62 -2.60 -5.12 -4.44
CA VAL A 62 -1.76 -3.96 -4.11
C VAL A 62 -1.60 -3.13 -5.37
N VAL A 63 -1.72 -1.81 -5.26
CA VAL A 63 -1.61 -0.85 -6.36
C VAL A 63 -0.76 0.35 -5.93
N SER A 64 0.04 0.87 -6.85
CA SER A 64 0.88 2.05 -6.66
C SER A 64 0.79 3.00 -7.86
N SER A 65 1.28 4.22 -7.68
CA SER A 65 1.64 5.10 -8.80
C SER A 65 2.89 4.59 -9.52
N ASP A 66 3.24 5.22 -10.63
CA ASP A 66 4.45 4.96 -11.44
C ASP A 66 5.76 5.42 -10.79
N LEU A 67 5.71 6.27 -9.76
CA LEU A 67 6.90 6.72 -9.03
C LEU A 67 7.65 5.55 -8.37
N GLU A 68 8.97 5.46 -8.58
CA GLU A 68 9.84 4.37 -8.15
C GLU A 68 9.68 4.05 -6.66
N ARG A 69 9.67 5.06 -5.78
CA ARG A 69 9.45 4.87 -4.32
C ARG A 69 8.11 4.22 -3.97
N ALA A 70 7.06 4.51 -4.74
CA ALA A 70 5.75 3.91 -4.53
C ALA A 70 5.71 2.47 -5.05
N VAL A 71 6.35 2.21 -6.20
CA VAL A 71 6.54 0.87 -6.75
C VAL A 71 7.34 -0.01 -5.81
N ASP A 72 8.48 0.48 -5.29
CA ASP A 72 9.34 -0.26 -4.36
C ASP A 72 8.60 -0.62 -3.07
N THR A 73 7.86 0.33 -2.48
CA THR A 73 7.05 0.06 -1.28
C THR A 73 5.99 -0.99 -1.57
N ALA A 74 5.27 -0.87 -2.70
CA ALA A 74 4.23 -1.80 -3.10
C ALA A 74 4.78 -3.20 -3.39
N ALA A 75 5.95 -3.30 -4.02
CA ALA A 75 6.61 -4.57 -4.29
C ALA A 75 7.04 -5.28 -3.00
N ALA A 76 7.62 -4.54 -2.04
CA ALA A 76 7.97 -5.09 -0.73
C ALA A 76 6.73 -5.57 0.05
N LEU A 77 5.65 -4.77 0.07
CA LEU A 77 4.38 -5.15 0.68
C LEU A 77 3.79 -6.40 0.02
N ALA A 78 3.70 -6.43 -1.30
CA ALA A 78 3.15 -7.57 -2.04
C ALA A 78 3.97 -8.84 -1.83
N GLY A 79 5.30 -8.73 -1.82
CA GLY A 79 6.19 -9.86 -1.55
C GLY A 79 5.97 -10.47 -0.18
N ALA A 80 5.73 -9.65 0.85
CA ALA A 80 5.46 -10.13 2.21
C ALA A 80 4.01 -10.61 2.41
N LEU A 81 3.02 -9.95 1.80
CA LEU A 81 1.60 -10.30 1.92
C LEU A 81 1.22 -11.57 1.16
N PHE A 82 1.90 -11.85 0.05
CA PHE A 82 1.59 -12.96 -0.85
C PHE A 82 2.69 -14.02 -0.89
N ALA A 83 3.62 -14.02 0.08
CA ALA A 83 4.56 -15.11 0.27
C ALA A 83 3.81 -16.40 0.67
N GLU A 84 4.20 -17.53 0.08
CA GLU A 84 3.69 -18.87 0.42
C GLU A 84 4.29 -19.43 1.71
#